data_AF-A4HAX4-F1
#
_entry.id   AF-A4HAX4-F1
#
_cell.length_a   1.000
_cell.length_b   1.000
_cell.length_c   1.000
_cell.angle_alpha   90.00
_cell.angle_beta   90.00
_cell.angle_gamma   90.00
#
_symmetry.space_group_name_H-M   'P 1'
#
loop_
_entity.id
_entity.type
_entity.pdbx_description
1 polymer ?
#
loop_
_entity_poly.entity_id
_entity_poly.type
_entity_poly.pdbx_seq_one_letter_code
_entity_poly.pdbx_strand_id
1 'polypeptide(L)'
;MMGTFEHSSWVSILGGHSATFEEAPQKLPTNVSVPAVIAPSVAAVLSRLTKKFDGDDWKSLVASIPLLLRQTFVYEASIALKVRPEAITNVQFRLGSLYVTFHVTHDEDISQEEMDRRIEEYPFREMWRLYNQRDGAPDGLDAALQRLKDLEMKLNDKNRELEKERGDNEQKVNELKKQLQALQEEIAGPIAEREQALLHQLGKEQGARKKIEAQLKAADDENRKLLDALKQEKLRAEKTAQRHNDLIAAIIQENKKEKEAKEREHNEQIEVKDYIIENLKSQLRTRTNGSASPRNSIIDVDQSEEFNKLMERMEDMAAVLQRTQESESQARAQAQRLSDLLKQSEEARQAESVSYNNNVITLTQQVHSYRDTRIAEDHERRAKENRQLGRSSVSEAVKENATIVRQYTSSLENLINSLQDHLHAISEEYSNYLTEAEANVSKERQILVGQDEDSKAIRQTFRTSSIALQKIYWGSRESEAQQIIQNLDAAASNAEKSSAAVRVVIAMFDSKTRAFSDRRNWMEQHHKMMCELLSSLRDLNQRAFERQRALMDEKVSKT
;
A
#
# COMPACT_ATOMS: atom_id res chain seq x y z
N MET A 1 19.45 -17.85 -2.25
CA MET A 1 20.82 -17.32 -2.02
C MET A 1 20.73 -16.34 -0.86
N MET A 2 21.15 -16.79 0.32
CA MET A 2 21.23 -15.97 1.53
C MET A 2 22.51 -15.13 1.50
N GLY A 3 22.42 -13.89 1.93
CA GLY A 3 23.56 -13.01 2.15
C GLY A 3 23.32 -12.17 3.40
N THR A 4 23.56 -12.77 4.56
CA THR A 4 23.69 -12.10 5.85
C THR A 4 25.07 -11.44 5.91
N PHE A 5 25.13 -10.12 6.11
CA PHE A 5 26.37 -9.43 6.49
C PHE A 5 26.23 -8.89 7.90
N GLU A 6 27.11 -9.38 8.75
CA GLU A 6 27.18 -9.16 10.19
C GLU A 6 27.75 -7.78 10.53
N HIS A 7 27.28 -7.28 11.67
CA HIS A 7 27.79 -6.12 12.40
C HIS A 7 29.29 -6.25 12.71
N SER A 8 30.05 -5.16 12.56
CA SER A 8 31.37 -5.00 13.18
C SER A 8 31.38 -3.79 14.10
N SER A 9 31.25 -4.11 15.38
CA SER A 9 31.45 -3.27 16.55
C SER A 9 32.94 -2.91 16.70
N TRP A 10 33.26 -1.63 16.87
CA TRP A 10 34.57 -1.18 17.34
C TRP A 10 34.43 -0.70 18.79
N VAL A 11 34.94 -1.51 19.71
CA VAL A 11 35.10 -1.20 21.13
C VAL A 11 36.51 -0.67 21.37
N SER A 12 36.55 0.40 22.15
CA SER A 12 37.72 1.14 22.64
C SER A 12 38.77 0.28 23.34
N ILE A 13 40.04 0.62 23.14
CA ILE A 13 41.16 0.22 24.02
C ILE A 13 41.78 1.51 24.58
N LEU A 14 41.64 1.70 25.89
CA LEU A 14 42.28 2.73 26.70
C LEU A 14 43.15 2.04 27.76
N GLY A 15 44.42 2.40 27.78
CA GLY A 15 45.40 2.12 28.84
C GLY A 15 46.67 2.86 28.43
N GLY A 16 47.03 4.00 29.03
CA GLY A 16 47.17 4.22 30.46
C GLY A 16 48.66 4.20 30.78
N HIS A 17 49.37 5.31 30.49
CA HIS A 17 50.74 5.53 30.95
C HIS A 17 50.85 6.95 31.49
N SER A 18 50.88 7.04 32.82
CA SER A 18 51.29 8.22 33.58
C SER A 18 52.81 8.30 33.60
N ALA A 19 53.37 9.38 33.07
CA ALA A 19 54.76 9.75 33.30
C ALA A 19 54.77 10.98 34.20
N THR A 20 55.31 10.79 35.39
CA THR A 20 55.49 11.78 36.44
C THR A 20 56.60 12.77 36.09
N PHE A 21 56.29 14.02 36.38
CA PHE A 21 57.15 15.19 36.46
C PHE A 21 58.36 14.94 37.39
N GLU A 22 59.57 15.24 36.93
CA GLU A 22 60.77 15.29 37.78
C GLU A 22 61.50 16.62 37.54
N GLU A 23 61.72 17.30 38.66
CA GLU A 23 62.15 18.68 38.85
C GLU A 23 63.69 18.74 38.95
N ALA A 24 64.31 19.72 38.30
CA ALA A 24 65.73 20.02 38.48
C ALA A 24 65.98 20.61 39.89
N PRO A 25 67.18 20.46 40.50
CA PRO A 25 68.18 21.51 40.28
C PRO A 25 69.67 21.10 40.39
N GLN A 26 70.48 21.84 39.62
CA GLN A 26 71.80 22.43 39.93
C GLN A 26 72.81 21.66 40.82
N LYS A 27 74.03 21.46 40.28
CA LYS A 27 75.30 21.90 40.89
C LYS A 27 76.49 21.63 39.95
N LEU A 28 77.09 22.70 39.43
CA LEU A 28 78.48 22.72 39.00
C LEU A 28 79.35 22.92 40.25
N PRO A 29 80.46 22.17 40.37
CA PRO A 29 81.69 22.86 40.72
C PRO A 29 82.89 22.22 40.03
N THR A 30 83.68 23.02 39.31
CA THR A 30 85.10 22.71 39.13
C THR A 30 85.89 24.00 39.21
N ASN A 31 86.28 24.25 40.46
CA ASN A 31 87.32 25.14 40.93
C ASN A 31 88.64 24.79 40.23
N VAL A 32 89.18 25.70 39.41
CA VAL A 32 90.55 25.61 38.91
C VAL A 32 91.37 26.64 39.67
N SER A 33 92.16 26.09 40.59
CA SER A 33 93.17 26.78 41.38
C SER A 33 94.31 27.22 40.47
N VAL A 34 94.62 28.52 40.48
CA VAL A 34 95.82 29.09 39.85
C VAL A 34 96.91 29.15 40.93
N PRO A 35 98.12 28.61 40.68
CA PRO A 35 99.17 28.54 41.68
C PRO A 35 99.82 29.91 41.91
N ALA A 36 99.95 30.28 43.19
CA ALA A 36 100.68 31.44 43.65
C ALA A 36 102.17 31.29 43.29
N VAL A 37 102.66 32.21 42.46
CA VAL A 37 104.07 32.31 42.08
C VAL A 37 104.87 32.85 43.26
N ILE A 38 105.92 32.10 43.56
CA ILE A 38 106.94 32.27 44.57
C ILE A 38 107.66 33.61 44.37
N ALA A 39 107.67 34.44 45.40
CA ALA A 39 108.54 35.59 45.52
C ALA A 39 109.99 35.13 45.75
N PRO A 40 110.99 35.67 45.03
CA PRO A 40 112.27 35.93 45.65
C PRO A 40 112.13 37.22 46.47
N SER A 41 112.28 37.02 47.78
CA SER A 41 112.57 38.05 48.77
C SER A 41 113.85 38.80 48.39
N VAL A 42 113.68 39.87 47.63
CA VAL A 42 114.33 41.15 47.91
C VAL A 42 113.23 41.99 48.58
N ALA A 43 113.51 42.77 49.62
CA ALA A 43 112.48 43.51 50.34
C ALA A 43 111.68 44.38 49.35
N ALA A 44 110.48 43.93 48.98
CA ALA A 44 109.65 44.60 47.99
C ALA A 44 108.93 45.76 48.69
N VAL A 45 109.36 46.98 48.36
CA VAL A 45 108.82 48.20 48.94
C VAL A 45 107.61 48.64 48.13
N LEU A 46 106.51 48.97 48.83
CA LEU A 46 105.32 49.53 48.23
C LEU A 46 105.38 51.05 48.29
N SER A 47 105.51 51.68 47.13
CA SER A 47 105.61 53.13 47.02
C SER A 47 104.36 53.71 46.36
N ARG A 48 103.86 54.80 46.93
CA ARG A 48 102.69 55.53 46.39
C ARG A 48 103.17 56.69 45.56
N LEU A 49 102.89 56.64 44.26
CA LEU A 49 103.28 57.66 43.30
C LEU A 49 102.04 58.42 42.82
N THR A 50 102.24 59.67 42.41
CA THR A 50 101.17 60.48 41.79
C THR A 50 101.71 61.16 40.55
N LYS A 51 101.09 60.87 39.39
CA LYS A 51 101.36 61.58 38.14
C LYS A 51 100.23 62.55 37.85
N LYS A 52 100.60 63.78 37.51
CA LYS A 52 99.66 64.80 37.03
C LYS A 52 99.72 64.83 35.50
N PHE A 53 98.55 64.83 34.87
CA PHE A 53 98.40 65.12 33.45
C PHE A 53 97.64 66.44 33.31
N ASP A 54 98.34 67.44 32.76
CA ASP A 54 97.81 68.78 32.57
C ASP A 54 96.89 68.82 31.34
N GLY A 55 95.60 68.97 31.57
CA GLY A 55 94.63 69.05 30.49
C GLY A 55 93.22 69.23 31.01
N ASP A 56 92.35 69.75 30.16
CA ASP A 56 90.93 69.94 30.45
C ASP A 56 90.14 68.71 29.99
N ASP A 57 88.94 68.52 30.54
CA ASP A 57 87.99 67.49 30.10
C ASP A 57 88.38 66.01 30.23
N TRP A 58 89.39 65.68 31.05
CA TRP A 58 89.64 64.29 31.48
C TRP A 58 88.42 63.58 32.09
N LYS A 59 87.47 64.35 32.67
CA LYS A 59 86.19 63.86 33.18
C LYS A 59 85.38 63.09 32.13
N SER A 60 85.46 63.51 30.86
CA SER A 60 84.73 62.90 29.76
C SER A 60 85.31 61.52 29.46
N LEU A 61 86.63 61.43 29.37
CA LEU A 61 87.36 60.21 29.07
C LEU A 61 87.24 59.15 30.18
N VAL A 62 87.29 59.60 31.45
CA VAL A 62 87.07 58.74 32.62
C VAL A 62 85.62 58.23 32.67
N ALA A 63 84.65 58.99 32.16
CA ALA A 63 83.25 58.56 32.10
C ALA A 63 82.95 57.67 30.87
N SER A 64 83.63 57.89 29.74
CA SER A 64 83.36 57.20 28.48
C SER A 64 84.13 55.89 28.30
N ILE A 65 85.43 55.87 28.65
CA ILE A 65 86.31 54.70 28.49
C ILE A 65 87.18 54.43 29.74
N PRO A 66 86.57 54.27 30.94
CA PRO A 66 87.30 54.13 32.20
C PRO A 66 88.26 52.93 32.23
N LEU A 67 87.88 51.82 31.60
CA LEU A 67 88.66 50.58 31.61
C LEU A 67 89.87 50.67 30.69
N LEU A 68 89.67 51.17 29.46
CA LEU A 68 90.75 51.37 28.50
C LEU A 68 91.78 52.41 28.99
N LEU A 69 91.30 53.50 29.60
CA LEU A 69 92.15 54.53 30.20
C LEU A 69 93.01 53.97 31.34
N ARG A 70 92.42 53.13 32.21
CA ARG A 70 93.13 52.46 33.29
C ARG A 70 94.18 51.48 32.79
N GLN A 71 93.84 50.64 31.80
CA GLN A 71 94.78 49.69 31.23
C GLN A 71 95.97 50.39 30.56
N THR A 72 95.69 51.46 29.82
CA THR A 72 96.72 52.25 29.13
C THR A 72 97.67 52.91 30.12
N PHE A 73 97.13 53.51 31.19
CA PHE A 73 97.94 54.09 32.26
C PHE A 73 98.86 53.06 32.93
N VAL A 74 98.32 51.91 33.31
CA VAL A 74 99.08 50.82 33.95
C VAL A 74 100.21 50.35 33.03
N TYR A 75 99.91 50.17 31.74
CA TYR A 75 100.92 49.74 30.77
C TYR A 75 102.06 50.77 30.63
N GLU A 76 101.73 52.05 30.44
CA GLU A 76 102.76 53.08 30.29
C GLU A 76 103.55 53.36 31.58
N ALA A 77 102.89 53.33 32.74
CA ALA A 77 103.56 53.46 34.03
C ALA A 77 104.50 52.28 34.31
N SER A 78 104.16 51.07 33.83
CA SER A 78 105.03 49.89 33.96
C SER A 78 106.32 50.04 33.16
N ILE A 79 106.23 50.63 31.96
CA ILE A 79 107.38 50.94 31.11
C ILE A 79 108.25 52.02 31.76
N ALA A 80 107.63 53.10 32.25
CA ALA A 80 108.33 54.21 32.89
C ALA A 80 109.18 53.77 34.10
N LEU A 81 108.62 52.89 34.94
CA LEU A 81 109.26 52.42 36.17
C LEU A 81 110.07 51.14 35.98
N LYS A 82 110.04 50.54 34.77
CA LYS A 82 110.66 49.25 34.43
C LYS A 82 110.19 48.10 35.34
N VAL A 83 108.91 48.12 35.68
CA VAL A 83 108.25 47.06 36.47
C VAL A 83 107.28 46.29 35.59
N ARG A 84 106.82 45.13 36.05
CA ARG A 84 105.75 44.40 35.37
C ARG A 84 104.40 45.12 35.57
N PRO A 85 103.49 45.13 34.59
CA PRO A 85 102.17 45.75 34.74
C PRO A 85 101.39 45.29 35.98
N GLU A 86 101.55 44.03 36.39
CA GLU A 86 100.89 43.47 37.58
C GLU A 86 101.41 44.06 38.90
N ALA A 87 102.61 44.68 38.89
CA ALA A 87 103.18 45.35 40.06
C ALA A 87 102.55 46.73 40.33
N ILE A 88 101.74 47.23 39.39
CA ILE A 88 101.01 48.50 39.50
C ILE A 88 99.58 48.23 39.92
N THR A 89 99.22 48.67 41.11
CA THR A 89 97.92 48.38 41.73
C THR A 89 97.26 49.64 42.29
N ASN A 90 95.96 49.56 42.58
CA ASN A 90 95.16 50.63 43.17
C ASN A 90 95.28 51.98 42.42
N VAL A 91 95.12 51.93 41.10
CA VAL A 91 95.07 53.11 40.22
C VAL A 91 93.75 53.84 40.45
N GLN A 92 93.84 55.08 40.92
CA GLN A 92 92.70 55.95 41.18
C GLN A 92 92.85 57.26 40.40
N PHE A 93 91.75 57.68 39.77
CA PHE A 93 91.68 58.92 39.01
C PHE A 93 90.99 60.00 39.85
N ARG A 94 91.66 61.15 40.04
CA ARG A 94 91.08 62.35 40.66
C ARG A 94 91.04 63.49 39.65
N LEU A 95 89.92 64.22 39.62
CA LEU A 95 89.62 65.27 38.63
C LEU A 95 89.93 66.68 39.16
N GLY A 96 90.45 67.56 38.28
CA GLY A 96 90.91 68.93 38.58
C GLY A 96 92.19 69.33 37.81
N SER A 97 92.41 68.82 36.59
CA SER A 97 93.64 68.16 36.08
C SER A 97 93.64 66.68 36.46
N LEU A 98 94.01 65.76 35.56
CA LEU A 98 93.97 64.33 35.87
C LEU A 98 95.15 63.98 36.77
N TYR A 99 94.84 63.68 38.03
CA TYR A 99 95.79 63.09 38.95
C TYR A 99 95.57 61.58 38.98
N VAL A 100 96.60 60.83 38.63
CA VAL A 100 96.59 59.38 38.76
C VAL A 100 97.44 59.00 39.95
N THR A 101 96.78 58.54 41.02
CA THR A 101 97.46 58.00 42.19
C THR A 101 97.45 56.48 42.08
N PHE A 102 98.63 55.88 42.23
CA PHE A 102 98.81 54.44 42.05
C PHE A 102 99.91 53.94 42.97
N HIS A 103 99.90 52.64 43.22
CA HIS A 103 100.88 51.98 44.06
C HIS A 103 101.74 51.06 43.20
N VAL A 104 103.04 51.08 43.45
CA VAL A 104 104.00 50.26 42.73
C VAL A 104 104.81 49.46 43.71
N THR A 105 104.92 48.17 43.43
CA THR A 105 105.80 47.26 44.16
C THR A 105 107.13 47.16 43.42
N HIS A 106 108.24 47.51 44.07
CA HIS A 106 109.58 47.53 43.46
C HIS A 106 110.67 47.09 44.46
N ASP A 107 111.88 46.86 43.98
CA ASP A 107 113.04 46.46 44.79
C ASP A 107 113.62 47.66 45.58
N GLU A 108 114.18 47.40 46.77
CA GLU A 108 114.67 48.41 47.73
C GLU A 108 115.80 49.33 47.19
N ASP A 109 116.47 48.93 46.12
CA ASP A 109 117.59 49.66 45.51
C ASP A 109 117.17 50.96 44.78
N ILE A 110 115.87 51.20 44.63
CA ILE A 110 115.33 52.39 43.95
C ILE A 110 114.65 53.29 44.99
N SER A 111 115.21 54.47 45.21
CA SER A 111 114.62 55.45 46.12
C SER A 111 113.32 56.02 45.56
N GLN A 112 112.46 56.53 46.45
CA GLN A 112 111.19 57.13 46.06
C GLN A 112 111.38 58.31 45.10
N GLU A 113 112.41 59.12 45.33
CA GLU A 113 112.75 60.28 44.48
C GLU A 113 113.13 59.87 43.06
N GLU A 114 113.82 58.74 42.89
CA GLU A 114 114.20 58.22 41.58
C GLU A 114 112.98 57.69 40.80
N MET A 115 112.00 57.09 41.47
CA MET A 115 110.74 56.68 40.82
C MET A 115 109.86 57.87 40.47
N ASP A 116 109.72 58.84 41.37
CA ASP A 116 109.00 60.09 41.11
C ASP A 116 109.65 60.82 39.92
N ARG A 117 110.98 60.82 39.83
CA ARG A 117 111.69 61.35 38.66
C ARG A 117 111.38 60.58 37.38
N ARG A 118 111.47 59.24 37.39
CA ARG A 118 111.21 58.41 36.20
C ARG A 118 109.79 58.53 35.68
N ILE A 119 108.81 58.59 36.58
CA ILE A 119 107.41 58.79 36.20
C ILE A 119 107.17 60.22 35.71
N GLU A 120 107.89 61.21 36.26
CA GLU A 120 107.72 62.60 35.84
C GLU A 120 108.32 62.85 34.45
N GLU A 121 109.51 62.30 34.18
CA GLU A 121 110.23 62.44 32.90
C GLU A 121 109.64 61.59 31.75
N TYR A 122 108.87 60.54 32.06
CA TYR A 122 108.30 59.67 31.02
C TYR A 122 107.19 60.38 30.21
N PRO A 123 107.19 60.31 28.87
CA PRO A 123 106.30 61.11 28.04
C PRO A 123 104.84 60.64 27.95
N PHE A 124 104.50 59.42 28.41
CA PHE A 124 103.12 58.88 28.41
C PHE A 124 102.36 59.08 27.08
N ARG A 125 102.97 58.65 25.97
CA ARG A 125 102.49 58.93 24.60
C ARG A 125 101.09 58.36 24.35
N GLU A 126 100.76 57.22 24.94
CA GLU A 126 99.50 56.52 24.70
C GLU A 126 98.34 57.09 25.51
N MET A 127 98.59 57.53 26.75
CA MET A 127 97.65 58.33 27.54
C MET A 127 97.32 59.65 26.84
N TRP A 128 98.33 60.31 26.24
CA TRP A 128 98.10 61.49 25.40
C TRP A 128 97.39 61.17 24.09
N ARG A 129 97.60 59.98 23.51
CA ARG A 129 96.84 59.52 22.33
C ARG A 129 95.35 59.38 22.65
N LEU A 130 95.01 58.75 23.77
CA LEU A 130 93.63 58.63 24.24
C LEU A 130 93.02 60.00 24.55
N TYR A 131 93.78 60.89 25.18
CA TYR A 131 93.35 62.26 25.45
C TYR A 131 93.07 63.07 24.18
N ASN A 132 93.91 62.91 23.15
CA ASN A 132 93.73 63.57 21.86
C ASN A 132 92.61 62.94 21.01
N GLN A 133 92.21 61.70 21.31
CA GLN A 133 91.08 60.99 20.68
C GLN A 133 89.79 61.03 21.52
N ARG A 134 89.71 61.92 22.52
CA ARG A 134 88.59 62.01 23.46
C ARG A 134 87.21 62.24 22.83
N ASP A 135 87.16 62.84 21.64
CA ASP A 135 85.94 63.12 20.89
C ASP A 135 85.62 62.02 19.85
N GLY A 136 86.47 61.00 19.75
CA GLY A 136 86.25 59.83 18.90
C GLY A 136 85.22 58.88 19.51
N ALA A 137 84.56 58.07 18.67
CA ALA A 137 83.68 57.02 19.16
C ALA A 137 84.45 56.10 20.13
N PRO A 138 83.83 55.67 21.26
CA PRO A 138 84.48 54.76 22.19
C PRO A 138 84.82 53.47 21.43
N ASP A 139 86.11 53.27 21.14
CA ASP A 139 86.61 52.10 20.42
C ASP A 139 87.20 51.09 21.41
N GLY A 140 86.92 49.80 21.20
CA GLY A 140 87.37 48.71 22.06
C GLY A 140 86.31 48.08 22.98
N LEU A 141 86.75 47.65 24.17
CA LEU A 141 86.00 46.76 25.07
C LEU A 141 84.69 47.37 25.61
N ASP A 142 84.67 48.67 25.85
CA ASP A 142 83.52 49.37 26.45
C ASP A 142 82.33 49.46 25.48
N ALA A 143 82.57 49.66 24.18
CA ALA A 143 81.52 49.63 23.16
C ALA A 143 80.96 48.22 22.91
N ALA A 144 81.80 47.19 23.03
CA ALA A 144 81.37 45.80 22.95
C ALA A 144 80.46 45.42 24.14
N LEU A 145 80.82 45.86 25.36
CA LEU A 145 80.00 45.65 26.56
C LEU A 145 78.65 46.36 26.48
N GLN A 146 78.62 47.61 25.98
CA GLN A 146 77.37 48.33 25.79
C GLN A 146 76.46 47.64 24.75
N ARG A 147 77.03 47.16 23.64
CA ARG A 147 76.28 46.42 22.61
C ARG A 147 75.76 45.07 23.12
N LEU A 148 76.53 44.38 23.97
CA LEU A 148 76.07 43.16 24.63
C LEU A 148 74.89 43.45 25.56
N LYS A 149 74.97 44.52 26.36
CA LYS A 149 73.88 44.93 27.24
C LYS A 149 72.61 45.30 26.48
N ASP A 150 72.74 46.03 25.37
CA ASP A 150 71.60 46.39 24.53
C ASP A 150 70.99 45.18 23.83
N LEU A 151 71.80 44.21 23.40
CA LEU A 151 71.34 42.95 22.82
C LEU A 151 70.62 42.07 23.86
N GLU A 152 71.16 42.00 25.08
CA GLU A 152 70.55 41.26 26.19
C GLU A 152 69.19 41.87 26.56
N MET A 153 69.09 43.20 26.59
CA MET A 153 67.82 43.88 26.80
C MET A 153 66.81 43.57 25.68
N LYS A 154 67.23 43.66 24.41
CA LYS A 154 66.37 43.31 23.26
C LYS A 154 65.93 41.85 23.27
N LEU A 155 66.81 40.91 23.65
CA LEU A 155 66.47 39.50 23.78
C LEU A 155 65.45 39.28 24.91
N ASN A 156 65.64 39.95 26.04
CA ASN A 156 64.70 39.87 27.16
C ASN A 156 63.32 40.44 26.79
N ASP A 157 63.26 41.57 26.09
CA ASP A 157 62.00 42.15 25.64
C ASP A 157 61.31 41.26 24.59
N LYS A 158 62.08 40.70 23.64
CA LYS A 158 61.57 39.74 22.65
C LYS A 158 61.05 38.45 23.30
N ASN A 159 61.74 37.94 24.32
CA ASN A 159 61.28 36.78 25.07
C ASN A 159 59.98 37.08 25.84
N ARG A 160 59.85 38.27 26.44
CA ARG A 160 58.60 38.69 27.09
C ARG A 160 57.44 38.78 26.10
N GLU A 161 57.70 39.29 24.90
CA GLU A 161 56.70 39.38 23.83
C GLU A 161 56.27 37.97 23.37
N LEU A 162 57.22 37.07 23.13
CA LEU A 162 56.93 35.68 22.74
C LEU A 162 56.16 34.91 23.83
N GLU A 163 56.48 35.09 25.11
CA GLU A 163 55.74 34.45 26.20
C GLU A 163 54.31 34.98 26.29
N LYS A 164 54.11 36.28 26.06
CA LYS A 164 52.76 36.86 25.99
C LYS A 164 51.97 36.31 24.81
N GLU A 165 52.57 36.27 23.61
CA GLU A 165 51.92 35.69 22.43
C GLU A 165 51.61 34.19 22.61
N ARG A 166 52.48 33.43 23.27
CA ARG A 166 52.23 32.04 23.63
C ARG A 166 51.04 31.91 24.58
N GLY A 167 50.99 32.72 25.63
CA GLY A 167 49.87 32.75 26.57
C GLY A 167 48.54 33.08 25.89
N ASP A 168 48.52 34.11 25.05
CA ASP A 168 47.32 34.52 24.30
C ASP A 168 46.87 33.42 23.32
N ASN A 169 47.82 32.77 22.64
CA ASN A 169 47.51 31.65 21.74
C ASN A 169 46.99 30.42 22.49
N GLU A 170 47.57 30.09 23.65
CA GLU A 170 47.12 28.97 24.47
C GLU A 170 45.70 29.19 25.01
N GLN A 171 45.40 30.42 25.46
CA GLN A 171 44.04 30.81 25.84
C GLN A 171 43.07 30.65 24.66
N LYS A 172 43.46 31.10 23.47
CA LYS A 172 42.64 31.01 22.26
C LYS A 172 42.38 29.57 21.84
N VAL A 173 43.38 28.70 21.94
CA VAL A 173 43.23 27.25 21.69
C VAL A 173 42.29 26.62 22.70
N ASN A 174 42.40 26.96 23.98
CA ASN A 174 41.53 26.42 25.02
C ASN A 174 40.07 26.88 24.85
N GLU A 175 39.86 28.13 24.47
CA GLU A 175 38.52 28.66 24.16
C GLU A 175 37.91 27.95 22.94
N LEU A 176 38.66 27.78 21.85
CA LEU A 176 38.20 27.05 20.67
C LEU A 176 37.87 25.58 20.98
N LYS A 177 38.67 24.91 21.82
CA LYS A 177 38.37 23.53 22.28
C LYS A 177 37.05 23.47 23.05
N LYS A 178 36.81 24.45 23.93
CA LYS A 178 35.56 24.54 24.70
C LYS A 178 34.35 24.76 23.80
N GLN A 179 34.48 25.63 22.80
CA GLN A 179 33.43 25.87 21.80
C GLN A 179 33.15 24.63 20.95
N LEU A 180 34.19 23.92 20.50
CA LEU A 180 34.04 22.66 19.76
C LEU A 180 33.31 21.59 20.58
N GLN A 181 33.66 21.47 21.87
CA GLN A 181 33.01 20.51 22.76
C GLN A 181 31.53 20.87 22.99
N ALA A 182 31.23 22.15 23.22
CA ALA A 182 29.85 22.62 23.38
C ALA A 182 29.00 22.34 22.13
N LEU A 183 29.53 22.63 20.93
CA LEU A 183 28.84 22.33 19.66
C LEU A 183 28.67 20.82 19.43
N GLN A 184 29.64 20.00 19.82
CA GLN A 184 29.51 18.54 19.75
C GLN A 184 28.39 18.03 20.66
N GLU A 185 28.30 18.52 21.90
CA GLU A 185 27.25 18.13 22.84
C GLU A 185 25.86 18.62 22.38
N GLU A 186 25.77 19.84 21.83
CA GLU A 186 24.53 20.41 21.29
C GLU A 186 23.97 19.58 20.12
N ILE A 187 24.84 19.01 19.29
CA ILE A 187 24.43 18.18 18.14
C ILE A 187 24.17 16.72 18.57
N ALA A 188 24.98 16.17 19.49
CA ALA A 188 24.89 14.76 19.88
C ALA A 188 23.58 14.41 20.60
N GLY A 189 23.09 15.29 21.48
CA GLY A 189 21.85 15.07 22.24
C GLY A 189 20.62 14.87 21.33
N PRO A 190 20.28 15.86 20.47
CA PRO A 190 19.13 15.76 19.57
C PRO A 190 19.22 14.57 18.60
N ILE A 191 20.43 14.22 18.14
CA ILE A 191 20.63 13.04 17.29
C ILE A 191 20.27 11.76 18.06
N ALA A 192 20.77 11.61 19.29
CA ALA A 192 20.48 10.43 20.11
C ALA A 192 18.98 10.32 20.47
N GLU A 193 18.33 11.42 20.82
CA GLU A 193 16.88 11.46 21.06
C GLU A 193 16.07 11.10 19.80
N ARG A 194 16.48 11.64 18.65
CA ARG A 194 15.84 11.34 17.37
C ARG A 194 16.00 9.88 16.98
N GLU A 195 17.18 9.30 17.18
CA GLU A 195 17.46 7.89 16.94
C GLU A 195 16.59 6.99 17.83
N GLN A 196 16.51 7.28 19.13
CA GLN A 196 15.64 6.55 20.07
C GLN A 196 14.16 6.65 19.68
N ALA A 197 13.69 7.83 19.27
CA ALA A 197 12.32 8.04 18.82
C ALA A 197 11.99 7.21 17.56
N LEU A 198 12.92 7.16 16.60
CA LEU A 198 12.78 6.34 15.38
C LEU A 198 12.77 4.85 15.69
N LEU A 199 13.63 4.37 16.58
CA LEU A 199 13.64 2.96 17.01
C LEU A 199 12.32 2.56 17.69
N HIS A 200 11.78 3.43 18.54
CA HIS A 200 10.49 3.18 19.18
C HIS A 200 9.32 3.19 18.18
N GLN A 201 9.33 4.11 17.19
CA GLN A 201 8.35 4.11 16.11
C GLN A 201 8.45 2.84 15.26
N LEU A 202 9.67 2.42 14.89
CA LEU A 202 9.91 1.20 14.14
C LEU A 202 9.39 -0.03 14.89
N GLY A 203 9.61 -0.11 16.21
CA GLY A 203 9.09 -1.19 17.05
C GLY A 203 7.54 -1.24 17.06
N LYS A 204 6.88 -0.07 17.14
CA LYS A 204 5.41 0.02 17.05
C LYS A 204 4.88 -0.46 15.70
N GLU A 205 5.48 0.01 14.61
CA GLU A 205 5.11 -0.38 13.25
C GLU A 205 5.34 -1.87 13.01
N GLN A 206 6.47 -2.43 13.46
CA GLN A 206 6.73 -3.87 13.38
C GLN A 206 5.71 -4.68 14.18
N GLY A 207 5.32 -4.21 15.37
CA GLY A 207 4.27 -4.83 16.18
C GLY A 207 2.90 -4.80 15.50
N ALA A 208 2.52 -3.66 14.91
CA ALA A 208 1.29 -3.52 14.13
C ALA A 208 1.29 -4.42 12.90
N ARG A 209 2.41 -4.45 12.16
CA ARG A 209 2.59 -5.30 10.98
C ARG A 209 2.45 -6.78 11.31
N LYS A 210 3.04 -7.25 12.41
CA LYS A 210 2.88 -8.65 12.88
C LYS A 210 1.43 -8.99 13.22
N LYS A 211 0.68 -8.06 13.81
CA LYS A 211 -0.76 -8.27 14.10
C LYS A 211 -1.57 -8.38 12.82
N ILE A 212 -1.33 -7.48 11.86
CA ILE A 212 -2.01 -7.50 10.55
C ILE A 212 -1.67 -8.79 9.79
N GLU A 213 -0.41 -9.21 9.80
CA GLU A 213 0.03 -10.46 9.14
C GLU A 213 -0.64 -11.70 9.76
N ALA A 214 -0.77 -11.75 11.10
CA ALA A 214 -1.49 -12.81 11.77
C ALA A 214 -3.00 -12.82 11.42
N GLN A 215 -3.63 -11.64 11.34
CA GLN A 215 -5.03 -11.51 10.93
C GLN A 215 -5.23 -11.93 9.47
N LEU A 216 -4.32 -11.53 8.58
CA LEU A 216 -4.37 -11.92 7.16
C LEU A 216 -4.27 -13.43 7.01
N LYS A 217 -3.34 -14.08 7.72
CA LYS A 217 -3.20 -15.53 7.70
C LYS A 217 -4.45 -16.24 8.22
N ALA A 218 -5.07 -15.74 9.29
CA ALA A 218 -6.31 -16.29 9.80
C ALA A 218 -7.46 -16.17 8.78
N ALA A 219 -7.58 -15.01 8.12
CA ALA A 219 -8.58 -14.78 7.07
C ALA A 219 -8.34 -15.68 5.83
N ASP A 220 -7.09 -15.90 5.45
CA ASP A 220 -6.73 -16.81 4.34
C ASP A 220 -7.10 -18.27 4.66
N ASP A 221 -6.86 -18.72 5.89
CA ASP A 221 -7.25 -20.05 6.35
C ASP A 221 -8.78 -20.21 6.39
N GLU A 222 -9.53 -19.18 6.78
CA GLU A 222 -10.99 -19.16 6.72
C GLU A 222 -11.51 -19.19 5.28
N ASN A 223 -10.96 -18.36 4.39
CA ASN A 223 -11.31 -18.36 2.96
C ASN A 223 -11.06 -19.73 2.31
N ARG A 224 -9.94 -20.39 2.67
CA ARG A 224 -9.64 -21.74 2.19
C ARG A 224 -10.68 -22.76 2.65
N LYS A 225 -11.10 -22.71 3.92
CA LYS A 225 -12.18 -23.56 4.45
C LYS A 225 -13.51 -23.32 3.73
N LEU A 226 -13.87 -22.07 3.51
CA LEU A 226 -15.09 -21.70 2.79
C LEU A 226 -15.07 -22.18 1.33
N LEU A 227 -13.93 -22.05 0.64
CA LEU A 227 -13.74 -22.58 -0.71
C LEU A 227 -13.90 -24.09 -0.78
N ASP A 228 -13.34 -24.82 0.18
CA ASP A 228 -13.48 -26.28 0.23
C ASP A 228 -14.93 -26.70 0.56
N ALA A 229 -15.63 -25.96 1.44
CA ALA A 229 -17.05 -26.17 1.71
C ALA A 229 -17.92 -25.91 0.47
N LEU A 230 -17.64 -24.84 -0.28
CA LEU A 230 -18.33 -24.50 -1.53
C LEU A 230 -18.13 -25.61 -2.59
N LYS A 231 -16.91 -26.14 -2.73
CA LYS A 231 -16.64 -27.27 -3.64
C LYS A 231 -17.42 -28.51 -3.25
N GLN A 232 -17.51 -28.82 -1.95
CA GLN A 232 -18.28 -29.95 -1.46
C GLN A 232 -19.78 -29.78 -1.69
N GLU A 233 -20.31 -28.58 -1.48
CA GLU A 233 -21.71 -28.25 -1.76
C GLU A 233 -22.01 -28.40 -3.25
N LYS A 234 -21.17 -27.82 -4.12
CA LYS A 234 -21.30 -27.96 -5.58
C LYS A 234 -21.32 -29.41 -6.02
N LEU A 235 -20.43 -30.24 -5.47
CA LEU A 235 -20.41 -31.69 -5.76
C LEU A 235 -21.68 -32.40 -5.28
N ARG A 236 -22.28 -31.98 -4.16
CA ARG A 236 -23.56 -32.52 -3.69
C ARG A 236 -24.70 -32.11 -4.62
N ALA A 237 -24.76 -30.84 -5.02
CA ALA A 237 -25.75 -30.33 -5.96
C ALA A 237 -25.64 -31.01 -7.34
N GLU A 238 -24.43 -31.27 -7.82
CA GLU A 238 -24.20 -31.99 -9.06
C GLU A 238 -24.66 -33.45 -8.97
N LYS A 239 -24.41 -34.12 -7.84
CA LYS A 239 -24.93 -35.48 -7.58
C LYS A 239 -26.45 -35.54 -7.50
N THR A 240 -27.11 -34.54 -6.90
CA THR A 240 -28.58 -34.50 -6.86
C THR A 240 -29.16 -34.20 -8.23
N ALA A 241 -28.56 -33.28 -8.99
CA ALA A 241 -28.93 -33.03 -10.38
C ALA A 241 -28.78 -34.28 -11.25
N GLN A 242 -27.69 -35.03 -11.11
CA GLN A 242 -27.50 -36.29 -11.82
C GLN A 242 -28.61 -37.31 -11.48
N ARG A 243 -28.95 -37.46 -10.20
CA ARG A 243 -30.06 -38.34 -9.78
C ARG A 243 -31.39 -37.91 -10.38
N HIS A 244 -31.67 -36.61 -10.45
CA HIS A 244 -32.87 -36.10 -11.10
C HIS A 244 -32.87 -36.39 -12.60
N ASN A 245 -31.73 -36.21 -13.28
CA ASN A 245 -31.60 -36.54 -14.70
C ASN A 245 -31.82 -38.03 -14.97
N ASP A 246 -31.24 -38.91 -14.13
CA ASP A 246 -31.43 -40.36 -14.23
C ASP A 246 -32.89 -40.75 -13.99
N LEU A 247 -33.57 -40.09 -13.04
CA LEU A 247 -35.00 -40.30 -12.77
C LEU A 247 -35.86 -39.84 -13.96
N ILE A 248 -35.57 -38.67 -14.53
CA ILE A 248 -36.26 -38.16 -15.72
C ILE A 248 -36.08 -39.13 -16.89
N ALA A 249 -34.86 -39.62 -17.11
CA ALA A 249 -34.58 -40.60 -18.16
C ALA A 249 -35.37 -41.90 -17.95
N ALA A 250 -35.47 -42.39 -16.71
CA ALA A 250 -36.27 -43.56 -16.37
C ALA A 250 -37.77 -43.35 -16.64
N ILE A 251 -38.32 -42.20 -16.23
CA ILE A 251 -39.73 -41.83 -16.50
C ILE A 251 -40.00 -41.75 -18.01
N ILE A 252 -39.11 -41.13 -18.78
CA ILE A 252 -39.25 -41.05 -20.24
C ILE A 252 -39.24 -42.45 -20.85
N GLN A 253 -38.34 -43.34 -20.40
CA GLN A 253 -38.26 -44.70 -20.91
C GLN A 253 -39.51 -45.52 -20.52
N GLU A 254 -40.03 -45.35 -19.31
CA GLU A 254 -41.26 -45.99 -18.85
C GLU A 254 -42.47 -45.53 -19.66
N ASN A 255 -42.65 -44.21 -19.83
CA ASN A 255 -43.70 -43.65 -20.67
C ASN A 255 -43.61 -44.13 -22.13
N LYS A 256 -42.38 -44.31 -22.65
CA LYS A 256 -42.16 -44.89 -23.99
C LYS A 256 -42.64 -46.34 -24.05
N LYS A 257 -42.28 -47.18 -23.07
CA LYS A 257 -42.75 -48.57 -22.99
C LYS A 257 -44.26 -48.66 -22.85
N GLU A 258 -44.86 -47.80 -22.02
CA GLU A 258 -46.31 -47.73 -21.85
C GLU A 258 -47.01 -47.33 -23.16
N LYS A 259 -46.47 -46.34 -23.88
CA LYS A 259 -46.97 -45.95 -25.20
C LYS A 259 -46.92 -47.13 -26.19
N GLU A 260 -45.78 -47.81 -26.29
CA GLU A 260 -45.63 -48.98 -27.17
C GLU A 260 -46.55 -50.14 -26.77
N ALA A 261 -46.79 -50.36 -25.46
CA ALA A 261 -47.71 -51.38 -24.98
C ALA A 261 -49.16 -51.06 -25.39
N LYS A 262 -49.61 -49.82 -25.19
CA LYS A 262 -50.95 -49.36 -25.63
C LYS A 262 -51.13 -49.46 -27.14
N GLU A 263 -50.06 -49.22 -27.90
CA GLU A 263 -50.08 -49.37 -29.37
C GLU A 263 -50.20 -50.84 -29.79
N ARG A 264 -49.49 -51.75 -29.12
CA ARG A 264 -49.63 -53.20 -29.34
C ARG A 264 -51.03 -53.71 -29.00
N GLU A 265 -51.56 -53.37 -27.82
CA GLU A 265 -52.93 -53.74 -27.42
C GLU A 265 -53.97 -53.24 -28.42
N HIS A 266 -53.77 -52.02 -28.94
CA HIS A 266 -54.66 -51.47 -29.94
C HIS A 266 -54.57 -52.21 -31.29
N ASN A 267 -53.36 -52.54 -31.76
CA ASN A 267 -53.19 -53.31 -32.99
C ASN A 267 -53.82 -54.71 -32.86
N GLU A 268 -53.67 -55.37 -31.72
CA GLU A 268 -54.35 -56.64 -31.43
C GLU A 268 -55.88 -56.48 -31.47
N GLN A 269 -56.42 -55.38 -30.91
CA GLN A 269 -57.86 -55.08 -31.01
C GLN A 269 -58.32 -54.84 -32.46
N ILE A 270 -57.49 -54.19 -33.29
CA ILE A 270 -57.78 -54.02 -34.72
C ILE A 270 -57.83 -55.40 -35.40
N GLU A 271 -56.83 -56.25 -35.19
CA GLU A 271 -56.79 -57.59 -35.79
C GLU A 271 -58.00 -58.44 -35.40
N VAL A 272 -58.43 -58.35 -34.13
CA VAL A 272 -59.66 -59.02 -33.65
C VAL A 272 -60.91 -58.46 -34.34
N LYS A 273 -61.03 -57.12 -34.46
CA LYS A 273 -62.16 -56.48 -35.18
C LYS A 273 -62.18 -56.91 -36.65
N ASP A 274 -61.02 -56.92 -37.31
CA ASP A 274 -60.87 -57.37 -38.70
C ASP A 274 -61.27 -58.83 -38.89
N TYR A 275 -60.85 -59.71 -37.98
CA TYR A 275 -61.24 -61.12 -37.99
C TYR A 275 -62.76 -61.30 -37.83
N ILE A 276 -63.40 -60.55 -36.91
CA ILE A 276 -64.85 -60.59 -36.72
C ILE A 276 -65.58 -60.10 -37.99
N ILE A 277 -65.14 -58.98 -38.57
CA ILE A 277 -65.70 -58.44 -39.80
C ILE A 277 -65.57 -59.46 -40.94
N GLU A 278 -64.41 -60.09 -41.10
CA GLU A 278 -64.18 -61.07 -42.17
C GLU A 278 -64.96 -62.38 -41.96
N ASN A 279 -65.12 -62.84 -40.73
CA ASN A 279 -65.96 -63.98 -40.39
C ASN A 279 -67.44 -63.69 -40.69
N LEU A 280 -67.95 -62.53 -40.27
CA LEU A 280 -69.31 -62.09 -40.59
C LEU A 280 -69.51 -62.01 -42.12
N LYS A 281 -68.59 -61.37 -42.85
CA LYS A 281 -68.61 -61.32 -44.34
C LYS A 281 -68.56 -62.71 -44.97
N SER A 282 -67.81 -63.65 -44.40
CA SER A 282 -67.70 -65.02 -44.92
C SER A 282 -68.94 -65.86 -44.62
N GLN A 283 -69.56 -65.69 -43.46
CA GLN A 283 -70.87 -66.28 -43.14
C GLN A 283 -71.97 -65.73 -44.05
N LEU A 284 -71.94 -64.43 -44.36
CA LEU A 284 -72.83 -63.81 -45.34
C LEU A 284 -72.61 -64.42 -46.74
N ARG A 285 -71.35 -64.52 -47.21
CA ARG A 285 -71.01 -65.11 -48.53
C ARG A 285 -71.42 -66.58 -48.68
N THR A 286 -71.19 -67.41 -47.66
CA THR A 286 -71.52 -68.85 -47.70
C THR A 286 -73.02 -69.10 -47.65
N ARG A 287 -73.79 -68.33 -46.87
CA ARG A 287 -75.26 -68.43 -46.83
C ARG A 287 -75.93 -67.87 -48.08
N THR A 288 -75.41 -66.79 -48.66
CA THR A 288 -75.90 -66.25 -49.94
C THR A 288 -75.68 -67.26 -51.08
N ASN A 289 -74.53 -67.93 -51.13
CA ASN A 289 -74.22 -68.95 -52.15
C ASN A 289 -74.93 -70.30 -51.91
N GLY A 290 -75.38 -70.60 -50.69
CA GLY A 290 -76.17 -71.78 -50.36
C GLY A 290 -77.64 -71.70 -50.78
N SER A 291 -78.11 -70.54 -51.25
CA SER A 291 -79.50 -70.35 -51.70
C SER A 291 -79.74 -70.70 -53.19
N ALA A 292 -78.69 -71.08 -53.92
CA ALA A 292 -78.79 -71.46 -55.34
C ALA A 292 -79.14 -72.95 -55.57
N SER A 293 -80.18 -73.48 -54.90
CA SER A 293 -81.12 -74.60 -55.26
C SER A 293 -80.61 -75.99 -55.74
N PRO A 294 -81.43 -77.08 -55.84
CA PRO A 294 -82.84 -77.27 -55.43
C PRO A 294 -83.15 -78.63 -54.71
N ARG A 295 -84.17 -78.67 -53.84
CA ARG A 295 -85.28 -79.66 -53.78
C ARG A 295 -85.84 -79.91 -52.37
N ASN A 296 -87.17 -79.81 -52.30
CA ASN A 296 -88.08 -80.45 -51.35
C ASN A 296 -87.92 -80.13 -49.85
N SER A 297 -88.63 -79.12 -49.39
CA SER A 297 -89.70 -79.31 -48.39
C SER A 297 -90.52 -78.02 -48.27
N ILE A 298 -91.82 -78.20 -47.99
CA ILE A 298 -92.74 -77.16 -47.57
C ILE A 298 -92.15 -76.53 -46.31
N ILE A 299 -91.61 -75.31 -46.40
CA ILE A 299 -91.12 -74.54 -45.26
C ILE A 299 -91.81 -73.17 -45.29
N ASP A 300 -92.26 -72.81 -44.10
CA ASP A 300 -93.01 -71.64 -43.67
C ASP A 300 -92.47 -70.32 -44.25
N VAL A 301 -93.33 -69.52 -44.89
CA VAL A 301 -92.99 -68.18 -45.43
C VAL A 301 -92.46 -67.25 -44.32
N ASP A 302 -92.92 -67.47 -43.09
CA ASP A 302 -92.55 -66.69 -41.89
C ASP A 302 -91.07 -66.90 -41.49
N GLN A 303 -90.50 -68.09 -41.70
CA GLN A 303 -89.09 -68.36 -41.38
C GLN A 303 -88.12 -67.74 -42.39
N SER A 304 -88.55 -67.55 -43.63
CA SER A 304 -87.71 -66.95 -44.69
C SER A 304 -87.60 -65.43 -44.53
N GLU A 305 -88.66 -64.77 -44.04
CA GLU A 305 -88.60 -63.33 -43.70
C GLU A 305 -87.73 -63.07 -42.46
N GLU A 306 -87.85 -63.89 -41.41
CA GLU A 306 -87.01 -63.80 -40.22
C GLU A 306 -85.52 -64.08 -40.53
N PHE A 307 -85.25 -64.95 -41.49
CA PHE A 307 -83.88 -65.18 -42.00
C PHE A 307 -83.32 -63.96 -42.74
N ASN A 308 -84.12 -63.30 -43.59
CA ASN A 308 -83.71 -62.09 -44.30
C ASN A 308 -83.45 -60.92 -43.32
N LYS A 309 -84.31 -60.75 -42.30
CA LYS A 309 -84.10 -59.76 -41.23
C LYS A 309 -82.81 -60.02 -40.43
N LEU A 310 -82.45 -61.29 -40.21
CA LEU A 310 -81.19 -61.64 -39.52
C LEU A 310 -79.97 -61.30 -40.38
N MET A 311 -80.02 -61.58 -41.69
CA MET A 311 -78.96 -61.24 -42.63
C MET A 311 -78.75 -59.72 -42.74
N GLU A 312 -79.84 -58.96 -42.84
CA GLU A 312 -79.82 -57.49 -42.85
C GLU A 312 -79.19 -56.93 -41.56
N ARG A 313 -79.55 -57.46 -40.38
CA ARG A 313 -78.91 -57.08 -39.10
C ARG A 313 -77.42 -57.43 -39.05
N MET A 314 -77.01 -58.56 -39.62
CA MET A 314 -75.59 -58.94 -39.68
C MET A 314 -74.79 -58.04 -40.64
N GLU A 315 -75.38 -57.64 -41.77
CA GLU A 315 -74.80 -56.69 -42.71
C GLU A 315 -74.69 -55.29 -42.09
N ASP A 316 -75.73 -54.82 -41.41
CA ASP A 316 -75.74 -53.56 -40.67
C ASP A 316 -74.67 -53.56 -39.57
N MET A 317 -74.55 -54.66 -38.83
CA MET A 317 -73.53 -54.79 -37.77
C MET A 317 -72.12 -54.76 -38.34
N ALA A 318 -71.86 -55.43 -39.47
CA ALA A 318 -70.57 -55.38 -40.16
C ALA A 318 -70.26 -53.98 -40.71
N ALA A 319 -71.27 -53.29 -41.27
CA ALA A 319 -71.12 -51.94 -41.79
C ALA A 319 -70.87 -50.90 -40.68
N VAL A 320 -71.55 -51.03 -39.53
CA VAL A 320 -71.33 -50.17 -38.36
C VAL A 320 -69.93 -50.39 -37.80
N LEU A 321 -69.50 -51.64 -37.60
CA LEU A 321 -68.15 -51.95 -37.11
C LEU A 321 -67.06 -51.39 -38.04
N GLN A 322 -67.24 -51.52 -39.35
CA GLN A 322 -66.30 -50.98 -40.34
C GLN A 322 -66.24 -49.44 -40.30
N ARG A 323 -67.38 -48.74 -40.24
CA ARG A 323 -67.40 -47.27 -40.10
C ARG A 323 -66.80 -46.79 -38.77
N THR A 324 -67.02 -47.53 -37.69
CA THR A 324 -66.39 -47.24 -36.39
C THR A 324 -64.88 -47.41 -36.45
N GLN A 325 -64.38 -48.47 -37.07
CA GLN A 325 -62.94 -48.71 -37.25
C GLN A 325 -62.29 -47.64 -38.15
N GLU A 326 -62.93 -47.28 -39.27
CA GLU A 326 -62.46 -46.23 -40.17
C GLU A 326 -62.40 -44.88 -39.44
N SER A 327 -63.42 -44.51 -38.65
CA SER A 327 -63.40 -43.25 -37.88
C SER A 327 -62.36 -43.24 -36.75
N GLU A 328 -62.16 -44.36 -36.04
CA GLU A 328 -61.07 -44.52 -35.06
C GLU A 328 -59.68 -44.39 -35.69
N SER A 329 -59.48 -44.96 -36.89
CA SER A 329 -58.20 -44.86 -37.62
C SER A 329 -57.91 -43.43 -38.08
N GLN A 330 -58.93 -42.70 -38.54
CA GLN A 330 -58.81 -41.30 -38.95
C GLN A 330 -58.50 -40.38 -37.77
N ALA A 331 -59.17 -40.58 -36.62
CA ALA A 331 -58.92 -39.82 -35.40
C ALA A 331 -57.47 -40.01 -34.90
N ARG A 332 -56.93 -41.24 -34.96
CA ARG A 332 -55.52 -41.50 -34.63
C ARG A 332 -54.54 -40.88 -35.63
N ALA A 333 -54.83 -40.94 -36.93
CA ALA A 333 -54.00 -40.29 -37.94
C ALA A 333 -53.93 -38.77 -37.72
N GLN A 334 -55.05 -38.16 -37.31
CA GLN A 334 -55.08 -36.74 -36.92
C GLN A 334 -54.28 -36.48 -35.64
N ALA A 335 -54.44 -37.30 -34.60
CA ALA A 335 -53.67 -37.17 -33.36
C ALA A 335 -52.15 -37.31 -33.59
N GLN A 336 -51.73 -38.24 -34.47
CA GLN A 336 -50.33 -38.42 -34.84
C GLN A 336 -49.78 -37.19 -35.58
N ARG A 337 -50.54 -36.65 -36.55
CA ARG A 337 -50.15 -35.41 -37.24
C ARG A 337 -50.01 -34.23 -36.29
N LEU A 338 -50.94 -34.07 -35.34
CA LEU A 338 -50.86 -33.01 -34.33
C LEU A 338 -49.65 -33.20 -33.41
N SER A 339 -49.34 -34.45 -33.03
CA SER A 339 -48.13 -34.77 -32.26
C SER A 339 -46.85 -34.45 -33.02
N ASP A 340 -46.78 -34.76 -34.31
CA ASP A 340 -45.61 -34.48 -35.15
C ASP A 340 -45.41 -32.98 -35.36
N LEU A 341 -46.50 -32.22 -35.55
CA LEU A 341 -46.46 -30.76 -35.63
C LEU A 341 -46.01 -30.13 -34.30
N LEU A 342 -46.49 -30.65 -33.17
CA LEU A 342 -46.06 -30.18 -31.85
C LEU A 342 -44.57 -30.45 -31.62
N LYS A 343 -44.09 -31.64 -32.00
CA LYS A 343 -42.67 -31.98 -31.94
C LYS A 343 -41.80 -31.06 -32.79
N GLN A 344 -42.22 -30.77 -34.02
CA GLN A 344 -41.51 -29.82 -34.89
C GLN A 344 -41.48 -28.40 -34.28
N SER A 345 -42.57 -27.97 -33.63
CA SER A 345 -42.62 -26.69 -32.92
C SER A 345 -41.67 -26.66 -31.71
N GLU A 346 -41.57 -27.74 -30.95
CA GLU A 346 -40.62 -27.88 -29.84
C GLU A 346 -39.16 -27.88 -30.32
N GLU A 347 -38.85 -28.62 -31.37
CA GLU A 347 -37.52 -28.66 -32.00
C GLU A 347 -37.12 -27.26 -32.52
N ALA A 348 -38.05 -26.51 -33.12
CA ALA A 348 -37.82 -25.13 -33.54
C ALA A 348 -37.50 -24.21 -32.36
N ARG A 349 -38.25 -24.32 -31.24
CA ARG A 349 -37.96 -23.55 -30.02
C ARG A 349 -36.60 -23.91 -29.40
N GLN A 350 -36.22 -25.17 -29.43
CA GLN A 350 -34.90 -25.60 -28.96
C GLN A 350 -33.77 -25.05 -29.84
N ALA A 351 -33.94 -25.09 -31.16
CA ALA A 351 -32.98 -24.51 -32.10
C ALA A 351 -32.81 -22.99 -31.90
N GLU A 352 -33.92 -22.27 -31.66
CA GLU A 352 -33.90 -20.84 -31.34
C GLU A 352 -33.17 -20.57 -30.01
N SER A 353 -33.39 -21.40 -28.99
CA SER A 353 -32.69 -21.29 -27.70
C SER A 353 -31.18 -21.49 -27.82
N VAL A 354 -30.74 -22.48 -28.62
CA VAL A 354 -29.31 -22.72 -28.90
C VAL A 354 -28.70 -21.54 -29.66
N SER A 355 -29.40 -21.02 -30.67
CA SER A 355 -28.97 -19.82 -31.41
C SER A 355 -28.80 -18.61 -30.49
N TYR A 356 -29.78 -18.38 -29.60
CA TYR A 356 -29.71 -17.32 -28.59
C TYR A 356 -28.49 -17.49 -27.67
N ASN A 357 -28.24 -18.70 -27.17
CA ASN A 357 -27.10 -18.96 -26.30
C ASN A 357 -25.76 -18.73 -27.02
N ASN A 358 -25.65 -19.15 -28.28
CA ASN A 358 -24.47 -18.87 -29.11
C ASN A 358 -24.25 -17.37 -29.33
N ASN A 359 -25.31 -16.60 -29.53
CA ASN A 359 -25.24 -15.14 -29.64
C ASN A 359 -24.76 -14.50 -28.34
N VAL A 360 -25.26 -14.97 -27.19
CA VAL A 360 -24.82 -14.50 -25.86
C VAL A 360 -23.33 -14.80 -25.64
N ILE A 361 -22.85 -15.99 -26.00
CA ILE A 361 -21.42 -16.35 -25.91
C ILE A 361 -20.59 -15.43 -26.81
N THR A 362 -21.03 -15.19 -28.04
CA THR A 362 -20.33 -14.33 -29.01
C THR A 362 -20.23 -12.89 -28.51
N LEU A 363 -21.33 -12.32 -28.01
CA LEU A 363 -21.35 -10.99 -27.40
C LEU A 363 -20.45 -10.92 -26.17
N THR A 364 -20.46 -11.97 -25.34
CA THR A 364 -19.59 -12.05 -24.17
C THR A 364 -18.12 -12.02 -24.60
N GLN A 365 -17.72 -12.80 -25.61
CA GLN A 365 -16.35 -12.79 -26.15
C GLN A 365 -15.96 -11.42 -26.72
N GLN A 366 -16.87 -10.75 -27.43
CA GLN A 366 -16.63 -9.39 -27.94
C GLN A 366 -16.37 -8.39 -26.82
N VAL A 367 -17.19 -8.41 -25.75
CA VAL A 367 -17.00 -7.55 -24.57
C VAL A 367 -15.65 -7.82 -23.89
N HIS A 368 -15.24 -9.08 -23.79
CA HIS A 368 -13.91 -9.43 -23.25
C HIS A 368 -12.80 -8.89 -24.15
N SER A 369 -12.89 -9.08 -25.47
CA SER A 369 -11.88 -8.57 -26.40
C SER A 369 -11.75 -7.05 -26.35
N TYR A 370 -12.87 -6.33 -26.23
CA TYR A 370 -12.88 -4.87 -26.09
C TYR A 370 -12.24 -4.42 -24.76
N ARG A 371 -12.48 -5.18 -23.68
CA ARG A 371 -11.87 -4.91 -22.37
C ARG A 371 -10.35 -5.08 -22.44
N ASP A 372 -9.90 -6.14 -23.07
CA ASP A 372 -8.46 -6.45 -23.20
C ASP A 372 -7.75 -5.44 -24.10
N THR A 373 -8.37 -5.02 -25.21
CA THR A 373 -7.82 -3.94 -26.06
C THR A 373 -7.73 -2.62 -25.30
N ARG A 374 -8.74 -2.28 -24.51
CA ARG A 374 -8.73 -1.04 -23.70
C ARG A 374 -7.64 -1.07 -22.64
N ILE A 375 -7.43 -2.22 -22.01
CA ILE A 375 -6.32 -2.42 -21.06
C ILE A 375 -4.97 -2.25 -21.76
N ALA A 376 -4.80 -2.84 -22.95
CA ALA A 376 -3.58 -2.70 -23.75
C ALA A 376 -3.30 -1.24 -24.14
N GLU A 377 -4.32 -0.50 -24.58
CA GLU A 377 -4.23 0.94 -24.87
C GLU A 377 -3.81 1.75 -23.64
N ASP A 378 -4.37 1.45 -22.46
CA ASP A 378 -3.99 2.12 -21.20
C ASP A 378 -2.56 1.78 -20.76
N HIS A 379 -2.06 0.58 -21.08
CA HIS A 379 -0.66 0.21 -20.88
C HIS A 379 0.28 0.92 -21.86
N GLU A 380 -0.11 1.03 -23.13
CA GLU A 380 0.65 1.77 -24.15
C GLU A 380 0.69 3.27 -23.85
N ARG A 381 -0.42 3.84 -23.36
CA ARG A 381 -0.50 5.24 -22.91
C ARG A 381 0.47 5.50 -21.76
N ARG A 382 0.45 4.66 -20.72
CA ARG A 382 1.41 4.74 -19.60
C ARG A 382 2.87 4.58 -20.07
N ALA A 383 3.12 3.75 -21.09
CA ALA A 383 4.46 3.61 -21.67
C ALA A 383 4.90 4.85 -22.47
N LYS A 384 3.97 5.52 -23.17
CA LYS A 384 4.21 6.80 -23.87
C LYS A 384 4.44 7.94 -22.88
N GLU A 385 3.64 8.01 -21.81
CA GLU A 385 3.82 8.95 -20.70
C GLU A 385 5.19 8.79 -20.05
N ASN A 386 5.63 7.56 -19.76
CA ASN A 386 6.98 7.28 -19.25
C ASN A 386 8.12 7.69 -20.22
N ARG A 387 7.89 7.67 -21.54
CA ARG A 387 8.86 8.17 -22.53
C ARG A 387 8.88 9.70 -22.62
N GLN A 388 7.74 10.36 -22.40
CA GLN A 388 7.62 11.83 -22.39
C GLN A 388 8.12 12.48 -21.09
N LEU A 389 8.02 11.77 -19.96
CA LEU A 389 8.59 12.19 -18.67
C LEU A 389 10.14 12.34 -18.67
N GLY A 390 10.81 11.90 -19.74
CA GLY A 390 12.22 12.22 -19.98
C GLY A 390 12.49 13.66 -20.44
N ARG A 391 11.47 14.50 -20.71
CA ARG A 391 11.70 15.84 -21.29
C ARG A 391 10.73 16.98 -20.94
N SER A 392 9.70 16.80 -20.10
CA SER A 392 8.77 17.91 -19.78
C SER A 392 8.90 18.41 -18.32
N SER A 393 8.72 19.72 -18.17
CA SER A 393 8.65 20.39 -16.87
C SER A 393 7.53 19.79 -16.01
N VAL A 394 7.82 19.53 -14.73
CA VAL A 394 6.88 19.00 -13.72
C VAL A 394 5.55 19.76 -13.71
N SER A 395 5.56 21.06 -14.06
CA SER A 395 4.36 21.90 -14.13
C SER A 395 3.39 21.52 -15.26
N GLU A 396 3.90 21.10 -16.43
CA GLU A 396 3.04 20.69 -17.56
C GLU A 396 2.43 19.32 -17.31
N ALA A 397 3.20 18.38 -16.76
CA ALA A 397 2.72 17.04 -16.39
C ALA A 397 1.64 17.09 -15.28
N VAL A 398 1.72 18.04 -14.34
CA VAL A 398 0.69 18.25 -13.31
C VAL A 398 -0.61 18.81 -13.89
N LYS A 399 -0.52 19.74 -14.85
CA LYS A 399 -1.70 20.30 -15.55
C LYS A 399 -2.39 19.26 -16.44
N GLU A 400 -1.61 18.43 -17.14
CA GLU A 400 -2.12 17.34 -17.97
C GLU A 400 -2.81 16.27 -17.09
N ASN A 401 -2.17 15.82 -16.00
CA ASN A 401 -2.79 14.91 -15.05
C ASN A 401 -4.05 15.47 -14.39
N ALA A 402 -4.09 16.77 -14.05
CA ALA A 402 -5.29 17.40 -13.51
C ALA A 402 -6.45 17.43 -14.52
N THR A 403 -6.14 17.57 -15.80
CA THR A 403 -7.13 17.56 -16.90
C THR A 403 -7.66 16.14 -17.12
N ILE A 404 -6.77 15.15 -17.12
CA ILE A 404 -7.10 13.73 -17.23
C ILE A 404 -8.01 13.30 -16.06
N VAL A 405 -7.66 13.66 -14.82
CA VAL A 405 -8.48 13.35 -13.64
C VAL A 405 -9.89 13.96 -13.77
N ARG A 406 -10.02 15.23 -14.19
CA ARG A 406 -11.33 15.85 -14.41
C ARG A 406 -12.15 15.14 -15.50
N GLN A 407 -11.51 14.74 -16.60
CA GLN A 407 -12.17 13.98 -17.67
C GLN A 407 -12.66 12.61 -17.17
N TYR A 408 -11.85 11.91 -16.38
CA TYR A 408 -12.25 10.65 -15.76
C TYR A 408 -13.37 10.83 -14.74
N THR A 409 -13.32 11.86 -13.89
CA THR A 409 -14.40 12.16 -12.93
C THR A 409 -15.71 12.43 -13.65
N SER A 410 -15.71 13.29 -14.67
CA SER A 410 -16.93 13.60 -15.45
C SER A 410 -17.46 12.37 -16.20
N SER A 411 -16.57 11.55 -16.77
CA SER A 411 -16.97 10.32 -17.45
C SER A 411 -17.58 9.30 -16.48
N LEU A 412 -17.05 9.18 -15.27
CA LEU A 412 -17.58 8.31 -14.23
C LEU A 412 -18.91 8.83 -13.67
N GLU A 413 -19.06 10.14 -13.49
CA GLU A 413 -20.34 10.75 -13.09
C GLU A 413 -21.42 10.50 -14.14
N ASN A 414 -21.11 10.67 -15.42
CA ASN A 414 -22.03 10.37 -16.52
C ASN A 414 -22.42 8.89 -16.54
N LEU A 415 -21.47 7.97 -16.30
CA LEU A 415 -21.75 6.54 -16.20
C LEU A 415 -22.67 6.24 -14.99
N ILE A 416 -22.38 6.80 -13.82
CA ILE A 416 -23.19 6.59 -12.61
C ILE A 416 -24.61 7.14 -12.84
N ASN A 417 -24.75 8.31 -13.45
CA ASN A 417 -26.06 8.88 -13.78
C ASN A 417 -26.81 8.00 -14.78
N SER A 418 -26.15 7.53 -15.84
CA SER A 418 -26.75 6.62 -16.82
C SER A 418 -27.20 5.28 -16.18
N LEU A 419 -26.43 4.76 -15.22
CA LEU A 419 -26.80 3.56 -14.47
C LEU A 419 -27.99 3.84 -13.54
N GLN A 420 -28.06 5.01 -12.91
CA GLN A 420 -29.21 5.42 -12.10
C GLN A 420 -30.48 5.54 -12.96
N ASP A 421 -30.38 6.18 -14.13
CA ASP A 421 -31.49 6.33 -15.07
C ASP A 421 -31.98 4.97 -15.57
N HIS A 422 -31.06 4.07 -15.93
CA HIS A 422 -31.42 2.72 -16.38
C HIS A 422 -32.07 1.90 -15.26
N LEU A 423 -31.57 2.01 -14.03
CA LEU A 423 -32.13 1.33 -12.87
C LEU A 423 -33.53 1.87 -12.52
N HIS A 424 -33.76 3.17 -12.70
CA HIS A 424 -35.07 3.79 -12.59
C HIS A 424 -36.03 3.29 -13.66
N ALA A 425 -35.61 3.30 -14.93
CA ALA A 425 -36.41 2.82 -16.05
C ALA A 425 -36.84 1.35 -15.88
N ILE A 426 -35.91 0.47 -15.49
CA ILE A 426 -36.23 -0.93 -15.20
C ILE A 426 -37.23 -1.03 -14.05
N SER A 427 -37.02 -0.28 -12.97
CA SER A 427 -37.94 -0.29 -11.82
C SER A 427 -39.35 0.16 -12.22
N GLU A 428 -39.46 1.16 -13.09
CA GLU A 428 -40.73 1.68 -13.60
C GLU A 428 -41.42 0.67 -14.53
N GLU A 429 -40.70 0.09 -15.49
CA GLU A 429 -41.23 -0.95 -16.40
C GLU A 429 -41.77 -2.16 -15.63
N TYR A 430 -41.00 -2.66 -14.64
CA TYR A 430 -41.43 -3.78 -13.81
C TYR A 430 -42.60 -3.42 -12.89
N SER A 431 -42.66 -2.19 -12.36
CA SER A 431 -43.80 -1.70 -11.57
C SER A 431 -45.07 -1.62 -12.41
N ASN A 432 -44.95 -1.13 -13.65
CA ASN A 432 -46.05 -1.07 -14.60
C ASN A 432 -46.56 -2.48 -14.95
N TYR A 433 -45.65 -3.42 -15.24
CA TYR A 433 -46.00 -4.82 -15.48
C TYR A 433 -46.74 -5.45 -14.28
N LEU A 434 -46.27 -5.24 -13.05
CA LEU A 434 -46.92 -5.74 -11.84
C LEU A 434 -48.32 -5.15 -11.67
N THR A 435 -48.47 -3.85 -11.93
CA THR A 435 -49.75 -3.14 -11.82
C THR A 435 -50.76 -3.66 -12.84
N GLU A 436 -50.34 -3.89 -14.09
CA GLU A 436 -51.19 -4.48 -15.13
C GLU A 436 -51.56 -5.94 -14.80
N ALA A 437 -50.61 -6.73 -14.30
CA ALA A 437 -50.85 -8.10 -13.88
C ALA A 437 -51.83 -8.19 -12.68
N GLU A 438 -51.70 -7.30 -11.70
CA GLU A 438 -52.63 -7.17 -10.57
C GLU A 438 -54.03 -6.74 -11.02
N ALA A 439 -54.13 -5.79 -11.95
CA ALA A 439 -55.41 -5.34 -12.51
C ALA A 439 -56.12 -6.48 -13.24
N ASN A 440 -55.40 -7.27 -14.05
CA ASN A 440 -55.94 -8.43 -14.75
C ASN A 440 -56.42 -9.52 -13.78
N VAL A 441 -55.61 -9.86 -12.76
CA VAL A 441 -56.01 -10.83 -11.73
C VAL A 441 -57.21 -10.34 -10.93
N SER A 442 -57.27 -9.05 -10.62
CA SER A 442 -58.42 -8.46 -9.90
C SER A 442 -59.70 -8.51 -10.73
N LYS A 443 -59.60 -8.26 -12.05
CA LYS A 443 -60.73 -8.35 -12.98
C LYS A 443 -61.24 -9.79 -13.11
N GLU A 444 -60.36 -10.76 -13.30
CA GLU A 444 -60.73 -12.19 -13.37
C GLU A 444 -61.37 -12.66 -12.06
N ARG A 445 -60.80 -12.26 -10.92
CA ARG A 445 -61.37 -12.52 -9.60
C ARG A 445 -62.78 -11.95 -9.45
N GLN A 446 -63.02 -10.72 -9.89
CA GLN A 446 -64.33 -10.08 -9.81
C GLN A 446 -65.39 -10.84 -10.63
N ILE A 447 -65.02 -11.35 -11.81
CA ILE A 447 -65.88 -12.18 -12.65
C ILE A 447 -66.24 -13.48 -11.91
N LEU A 448 -65.25 -14.16 -11.32
CA LEU A 448 -65.47 -15.41 -10.58
C LEU A 448 -66.33 -15.21 -9.33
N VAL A 449 -66.17 -14.09 -8.63
CA VAL A 449 -67.05 -13.74 -7.50
C VAL A 449 -68.49 -13.57 -7.97
N GLY A 450 -68.72 -12.91 -9.11
CA GLY A 450 -70.05 -12.83 -9.73
C GLY A 450 -70.63 -14.21 -10.06
N GLN A 451 -69.83 -15.10 -10.66
CA GLN A 451 -70.25 -16.47 -10.97
C GLN A 451 -70.57 -17.31 -9.72
N ASP A 452 -69.84 -17.11 -8.61
CA ASP A 452 -70.13 -17.77 -7.32
C ASP A 452 -71.46 -17.29 -6.73
N GLU A 453 -71.76 -15.99 -6.81
CA GLU A 453 -73.03 -15.41 -6.38
C GLU A 453 -74.20 -15.87 -7.25
N ASP A 454 -74.05 -15.89 -8.58
CA ASP A 454 -75.05 -16.44 -9.49
C ASP A 454 -75.32 -17.93 -9.20
N SER A 455 -74.26 -18.70 -8.96
CA SER A 455 -74.36 -20.11 -8.57
C SER A 455 -75.07 -20.29 -7.22
N LYS A 456 -74.86 -19.38 -6.25
CA LYS A 456 -75.60 -19.36 -4.97
C LYS A 456 -77.08 -19.08 -5.19
N ALA A 457 -77.42 -18.10 -6.04
CA ALA A 457 -78.79 -17.78 -6.39
C ALA A 457 -79.50 -18.97 -7.05
N ILE A 458 -78.86 -19.62 -8.03
CA ILE A 458 -79.37 -20.83 -8.71
C ILE A 458 -79.58 -21.99 -7.71
N ARG A 459 -78.66 -22.18 -6.76
CA ARG A 459 -78.86 -23.18 -5.70
C ARG A 459 -80.05 -22.87 -4.81
N GLN A 460 -80.22 -21.60 -4.44
CA GLN A 460 -81.34 -21.18 -3.62
C GLN A 460 -82.67 -21.42 -4.34
N THR A 461 -82.77 -21.10 -5.63
CA THR A 461 -83.98 -21.36 -6.41
C THR A 461 -84.27 -22.86 -6.54
N PHE A 462 -83.28 -23.71 -6.83
CA PHE A 462 -83.50 -25.15 -6.87
C PHE A 462 -83.94 -25.72 -5.52
N ARG A 463 -83.34 -25.27 -4.41
CA ARG A 463 -83.73 -25.71 -3.06
C ARG A 463 -85.13 -25.24 -2.69
N THR A 464 -85.49 -23.99 -2.97
CA THR A 464 -86.83 -23.47 -2.66
C THR A 464 -87.90 -24.15 -3.51
N SER A 465 -87.65 -24.39 -4.80
CA SER A 465 -88.53 -25.15 -5.68
C SER A 465 -88.67 -26.61 -5.24
N SER A 466 -87.57 -27.28 -4.86
CA SER A 466 -87.59 -28.64 -4.31
C SER A 466 -88.44 -28.73 -3.04
N ILE A 467 -88.24 -27.81 -2.08
CA ILE A 467 -89.03 -27.75 -0.84
C ILE A 467 -90.51 -27.45 -1.11
N ALA A 468 -90.82 -26.56 -2.07
CA ALA A 468 -92.19 -26.24 -2.44
C ALA A 468 -92.90 -27.47 -3.04
N LEU A 469 -92.25 -28.19 -3.95
CA LEU A 469 -92.78 -29.43 -4.52
C LEU A 469 -92.93 -30.53 -3.47
N GLN A 470 -91.96 -30.69 -2.57
CA GLN A 470 -92.07 -31.61 -1.44
C GLN A 470 -93.30 -31.29 -0.56
N LYS A 471 -93.59 -30.02 -0.29
CA LYS A 471 -94.78 -29.61 0.48
C LYS A 471 -96.10 -29.87 -0.25
N ILE A 472 -96.15 -29.66 -1.56
CA ILE A 472 -97.37 -29.84 -2.37
C ILE A 472 -97.68 -31.33 -2.56
N TYR A 473 -96.66 -32.14 -2.85
CA TYR A 473 -96.81 -33.57 -3.15
C TYR A 473 -96.56 -34.46 -1.92
N TRP A 474 -96.59 -33.88 -0.72
CA TRP A 474 -96.34 -34.60 0.53
C TRP A 474 -97.40 -35.69 0.75
N GLY A 475 -97.00 -36.96 0.60
CA GLY A 475 -97.88 -38.12 0.73
C GLY A 475 -98.50 -38.66 -0.56
N SER A 476 -98.21 -38.05 -1.72
CA SER A 476 -98.63 -38.60 -3.03
C SER A 476 -97.62 -39.67 -3.52
N ARG A 477 -98.12 -40.80 -4.05
CA ARG A 477 -97.29 -41.90 -4.60
C ARG A 477 -96.91 -41.70 -6.08
N GLU A 478 -97.02 -40.49 -6.59
CA GLU A 478 -96.64 -40.17 -7.98
C GLU A 478 -95.12 -40.27 -8.16
N SER A 479 -94.68 -41.30 -8.88
CA SER A 479 -93.26 -41.58 -9.16
C SER A 479 -92.58 -40.44 -9.94
N GLU A 480 -93.32 -39.74 -10.79
CA GLU A 480 -92.78 -38.64 -11.61
C GLU A 480 -92.42 -37.41 -10.76
N ALA A 481 -93.26 -37.04 -9.79
CA ALA A 481 -93.00 -35.93 -8.88
C ALA A 481 -91.77 -36.20 -7.99
N GLN A 482 -91.59 -37.45 -7.54
CA GLN A 482 -90.41 -37.86 -6.78
C GLN A 482 -89.13 -37.79 -7.61
N GLN A 483 -89.18 -38.18 -8.89
CA GLN A 483 -88.05 -38.08 -9.80
C GLN A 483 -87.63 -36.61 -10.05
N ILE A 484 -88.59 -35.70 -10.19
CA ILE A 484 -88.32 -34.26 -10.38
C ILE A 484 -87.64 -33.66 -9.14
N ILE A 485 -88.11 -34.01 -7.93
CA ILE A 485 -87.51 -33.55 -6.66
C ILE A 485 -86.06 -34.05 -6.55
N GLN A 486 -85.80 -35.32 -6.84
CA GLN A 486 -84.44 -35.87 -6.84
C GLN A 486 -83.52 -35.18 -7.85
N ASN A 487 -84.03 -34.87 -9.05
CA ASN A 487 -83.28 -34.15 -10.07
C ASN A 487 -82.94 -32.71 -9.62
N LEU A 488 -83.86 -32.01 -8.95
CA LEU A 488 -83.63 -30.66 -8.40
C LEU A 488 -82.59 -30.68 -7.27
N ASP A 489 -82.65 -31.66 -6.37
CA ASP A 489 -81.67 -31.81 -5.29
C ASP A 489 -80.28 -32.18 -5.84
N ALA A 490 -80.21 -33.04 -6.86
CA ALA A 490 -78.97 -33.36 -7.56
C ALA A 490 -78.39 -32.13 -8.30
N ALA A 491 -79.23 -31.32 -8.95
CA ALA A 491 -78.81 -30.08 -9.59
C ALA A 491 -78.28 -29.06 -8.57
N ALA A 492 -78.93 -28.91 -7.41
CA ALA A 492 -78.46 -28.06 -6.32
C ALA A 492 -77.10 -28.54 -5.75
N SER A 493 -76.91 -29.85 -5.60
CA SER A 493 -75.64 -30.45 -5.16
C SER A 493 -74.51 -30.23 -6.18
N ASN A 494 -74.79 -30.40 -7.48
CA ASN A 494 -73.81 -30.16 -8.53
C ASN A 494 -73.39 -28.68 -8.64
N ALA A 495 -74.35 -27.76 -8.49
CA ALA A 495 -74.05 -26.33 -8.41
C ALA A 495 -73.21 -25.98 -7.16
N GLU A 496 -73.29 -26.76 -6.08
CA GLU A 496 -72.49 -26.54 -4.86
C GLU A 496 -71.04 -26.99 -5.05
N LYS A 497 -70.83 -28.13 -5.72
CA LYS A 497 -69.50 -28.60 -6.13
C LYS A 497 -68.82 -27.62 -7.07
N SER A 498 -69.55 -27.09 -8.05
CA SER A 498 -69.06 -26.06 -8.97
C SER A 498 -68.63 -24.78 -8.22
N SER A 499 -69.46 -24.31 -7.30
CA SER A 499 -69.18 -23.13 -6.46
C SER A 499 -68.01 -23.35 -5.49
N ALA A 500 -67.82 -24.56 -4.96
CA ALA A 500 -66.65 -24.89 -4.16
C ALA A 500 -65.35 -24.82 -4.99
N ALA A 501 -65.38 -25.31 -6.24
CA ALA A 501 -64.24 -25.20 -7.14
C ALA A 501 -63.91 -23.73 -7.48
N VAL A 502 -64.93 -22.90 -7.76
CA VAL A 502 -64.75 -21.46 -7.99
C VAL A 502 -64.14 -20.75 -6.78
N ARG A 503 -64.58 -21.07 -5.56
CA ARG A 503 -63.99 -20.50 -4.32
C ARG A 503 -62.52 -20.87 -4.14
N VAL A 504 -62.10 -22.07 -4.52
CA VAL A 504 -60.68 -22.46 -4.50
C VAL A 504 -59.86 -21.59 -5.46
N VAL A 505 -60.38 -21.34 -6.66
CA VAL A 505 -59.71 -20.46 -7.64
C VAL A 505 -59.65 -19.02 -7.15
N ILE A 506 -60.71 -18.50 -6.53
CA ILE A 506 -60.69 -17.17 -5.89
C ILE A 506 -59.61 -17.09 -4.80
N ALA A 507 -59.48 -18.11 -3.96
CA ALA A 507 -58.43 -18.17 -2.94
C ALA A 507 -57.01 -18.24 -3.53
N MET A 508 -56.84 -18.92 -4.67
CA MET A 508 -55.57 -18.90 -5.43
C MET A 508 -55.26 -17.49 -5.95
N PHE A 509 -56.26 -16.77 -6.45
CA PHE A 509 -56.08 -15.37 -6.86
C PHE A 509 -55.74 -14.45 -5.69
N ASP A 510 -56.39 -14.61 -4.53
CA ASP A 510 -56.03 -13.86 -3.31
C ASP A 510 -54.57 -14.13 -2.88
N SER A 511 -54.12 -15.38 -3.00
CA SER A 511 -52.71 -15.73 -2.76
C SER A 511 -51.78 -15.08 -3.80
N LYS A 512 -52.18 -15.03 -5.06
CA LYS A 512 -51.40 -14.41 -6.14
C LYS A 512 -51.28 -12.89 -5.96
N THR A 513 -52.35 -12.22 -5.51
CA THR A 513 -52.33 -10.79 -5.17
C THR A 513 -51.36 -10.49 -4.02
N ARG A 514 -51.32 -11.32 -2.97
CA ARG A 514 -50.31 -11.18 -1.90
C ARG A 514 -48.88 -11.38 -2.41
N ALA A 515 -48.67 -12.34 -3.30
CA ALA A 515 -47.36 -12.56 -3.90
C ALA A 515 -46.89 -11.36 -4.74
N PHE A 516 -47.80 -10.65 -5.41
CA PHE A 516 -47.46 -9.41 -6.12
C PHE A 516 -47.08 -8.29 -5.15
N SER A 517 -47.78 -8.12 -4.03
CA SER A 517 -47.40 -7.13 -3.01
C SER A 517 -46.03 -7.43 -2.38
N ASP A 518 -45.73 -8.70 -2.10
CA ASP A 518 -44.43 -9.12 -1.57
C ASP A 518 -43.31 -8.84 -2.58
N ARG A 519 -43.56 -9.11 -3.86
CA ARG A 519 -42.61 -8.85 -4.95
C ARG A 519 -42.37 -7.35 -5.15
N ARG A 520 -43.40 -6.51 -5.01
CA ARG A 520 -43.27 -5.04 -5.04
C ARG A 520 -42.40 -4.54 -3.89
N ASN A 521 -42.68 -4.97 -2.66
CA ASN A 521 -41.88 -4.61 -1.49
C ASN A 521 -40.41 -5.02 -1.65
N TRP A 522 -40.16 -6.23 -2.17
CA TRP A 522 -38.80 -6.70 -2.43
C TRP A 522 -38.09 -5.83 -3.48
N MET A 523 -38.77 -5.44 -4.56
CA MET A 523 -38.17 -4.57 -5.57
C MET A 523 -37.87 -3.18 -5.04
N GLU A 524 -38.75 -2.57 -4.24
CA GLU A 524 -38.48 -1.27 -3.62
C GLU A 524 -37.27 -1.32 -2.69
N GLN A 525 -37.14 -2.37 -1.89
CA GLN A 525 -35.97 -2.59 -1.03
C GLN A 525 -34.69 -2.78 -1.85
N HIS A 526 -34.76 -3.61 -2.90
CA HIS A 526 -33.62 -3.87 -3.77
C HIS A 526 -33.19 -2.61 -4.55
N HIS A 527 -34.15 -1.84 -5.07
CA HIS A 527 -33.91 -0.55 -5.73
C HIS A 527 -33.23 0.43 -4.77
N LYS A 528 -33.73 0.56 -3.54
CA LYS A 528 -33.12 1.41 -2.51
C LYS A 528 -31.68 1.00 -2.19
N MET A 529 -31.43 -0.28 -2.00
CA MET A 529 -30.07 -0.81 -1.75
C MET A 529 -29.12 -0.50 -2.91
N MET A 530 -29.56 -0.66 -4.16
CA MET A 530 -28.74 -0.35 -5.33
C MET A 530 -28.44 1.15 -5.45
N CYS A 531 -29.40 2.01 -5.13
CA CYS A 531 -29.18 3.46 -5.07
C CYS A 531 -28.20 3.87 -3.97
N GLU A 532 -28.26 3.23 -2.80
CA GLU A 532 -27.29 3.41 -1.71
C GLU A 532 -25.88 2.95 -2.12
N LEU A 533 -25.76 1.81 -2.81
CA LEU A 533 -24.48 1.32 -3.35
C LEU A 533 -23.89 2.28 -4.39
N LEU A 534 -24.70 2.78 -5.33
CA LEU A 534 -24.25 3.76 -6.33
C LEU A 534 -23.80 5.07 -5.68
N SER A 535 -24.48 5.50 -4.62
CA SER A 535 -24.10 6.68 -3.83
C SER A 535 -22.79 6.45 -3.07
N SER A 536 -22.63 5.28 -2.44
CA SER A 536 -21.38 4.90 -1.75
C SER A 536 -20.19 4.80 -2.72
N LEU A 537 -20.39 4.28 -3.93
CA LEU A 537 -19.37 4.25 -4.97
C LEU A 537 -18.99 5.65 -5.44
N ARG A 538 -19.95 6.57 -5.56
CA ARG A 538 -19.69 7.99 -5.85
C ARG A 538 -18.80 8.62 -4.76
N ASP A 539 -19.16 8.42 -3.49
CA ASP A 539 -18.39 8.95 -2.36
C ASP A 539 -16.98 8.36 -2.27
N LEU A 540 -16.84 7.05 -2.50
CA LEU A 540 -15.55 6.38 -2.47
C LEU A 540 -14.62 6.89 -3.57
N ASN A 541 -15.15 7.04 -4.79
CA ASN A 541 -14.40 7.60 -5.91
C ASN A 541 -13.99 9.05 -5.62
N GLN A 542 -14.90 9.87 -5.09
CA GLN A 542 -14.61 11.24 -4.72
C GLN A 542 -13.45 11.32 -3.70
N ARG A 543 -13.49 10.51 -2.64
CA ARG A 543 -12.41 10.45 -1.64
C ARG A 543 -11.09 9.95 -2.23
N ALA A 544 -11.14 8.98 -3.16
CA ALA A 544 -9.94 8.46 -3.82
C ALA A 544 -9.28 9.55 -4.68
N PHE A 545 -10.07 10.32 -5.44
CA PHE A 545 -9.58 11.44 -6.23
C PHE A 545 -9.05 12.58 -5.36
N GLU A 546 -9.71 12.91 -4.25
CA GLU A 546 -9.23 13.90 -3.29
C GLU A 546 -7.89 13.50 -2.66
N ARG A 547 -7.72 12.24 -2.29
CA ARG A 547 -6.43 11.71 -1.82
C ARG A 547 -5.35 11.77 -2.89
N GLN A 548 -5.68 11.40 -4.14
CA GLN A 548 -4.72 11.49 -5.24
C GLN A 548 -4.30 12.93 -5.51
N ARG A 549 -5.25 13.87 -5.43
CA ARG A 549 -4.97 15.31 -5.55
C ARG A 549 -4.07 15.82 -4.42
N ALA A 550 -4.37 15.45 -3.17
CA ALA A 550 -3.54 15.81 -2.02
C ALA A 550 -2.10 15.26 -2.15
N LEU A 551 -1.93 14.02 -2.63
CA LEU A 551 -0.61 13.43 -2.89
C LEU A 551 0.15 14.13 -4.03
N MET A 552 -0.56 14.64 -5.04
CA MET A 552 0.06 15.45 -6.10
C MET A 552 0.49 16.82 -5.58
N ASP A 553 -0.34 17.49 -4.79
CA ASP A 553 -0.02 18.79 -4.17
C ASP A 553 1.17 18.67 -3.19
N GLU A 554 1.26 17.57 -2.43
CA GLU A 554 2.39 17.29 -1.52
C GLU A 554 3.70 17.03 -2.28
N LYS A 555 3.63 16.37 -3.45
CA LYS A 555 4.80 16.17 -4.32
C LYS A 555 5.28 17.48 -4.93
N VAL A 556 4.36 18.35 -5.36
CA VAL A 556 4.67 19.69 -5.88
C VAL A 556 5.30 20.57 -4.81
N SER A 557 4.89 20.44 -3.54
CA SER A 557 5.46 21.23 -2.44
C SER A 557 6.86 20.76 -1.98
N LYS A 558 7.32 19.57 -2.41
CA LYS A 558 8.62 18.98 -2.05
C LYS A 558 9.68 19.08 -3.15
N THR A 559 9.28 19.48 -4.36
CA THR A 559 10.16 19.80 -5.51
C THR A 559 10.28 21.29 -5.68
#